data_AF-A0A9D1ZCW5-F1
#
_entry.id   AF-A0A9D1ZCW5-F1
#
_cell.length_a   1.000
_cell.length_b   1.000
_cell.length_c   1.000
_cell.angle_alpha   90.00
_cell.angle_beta   90.00
_cell.angle_gamma   90.00
#
_symmetry.space_group_name_H-M   'P 1'
#
loop_
_entity.id
_entity.type
_entity.pdbx_description
1 polymer ?
#
loop_
_entity_poly.entity_id
_entity_poly.type
_entity_poly.pdbx_seq_one_letter_code
_entity_poly.pdbx_strand_id
1 'polypeptide(L)'
;MYRMDAIAFSKHIQCTREAKQDCLFTVRQLVELAYAAREEGLLKMDSLAEDTVRFPNPLLRQAAHLVAEVSGADRVRKVLYNYILAGGIQSPQKLLNGIIIAEGMVAIGEGEDLDYIFTYLIPSYFGIDYHETVHEIYLRYKKERFANRSAKDES
;
A
#
# COMPACT_ATOMS: atom_id res chain seq x y z
N MET A 1 0.66 21.80 -1.17
CA MET A 1 0.25 20.59 -0.44
C MET A 1 -1.26 20.68 -0.27
N TYR A 2 -2.06 19.81 -0.89
CA TYR A 2 -3.52 19.79 -0.68
C TYR A 2 -3.75 19.32 0.76
N ARG A 3 -3.81 20.25 1.73
CA ARG A 3 -4.38 19.95 3.04
C ARG A 3 -5.88 19.84 2.83
N MET A 4 -6.33 18.64 2.47
CA MET A 4 -7.72 18.30 2.73
C MET A 4 -7.91 18.51 4.23
N ASP A 5 -8.82 19.41 4.62
CA ASP A 5 -9.18 19.61 6.02
C ASP A 5 -9.42 18.23 6.66
N ALA A 6 -8.86 17.96 7.84
CA ALA A 6 -8.97 16.65 8.50
C ALA A 6 -10.44 16.22 8.70
N ILE A 7 -11.37 17.17 8.82
CA ILE A 7 -12.81 16.94 8.93
C ILE A 7 -13.41 16.60 7.56
N ALA A 8 -13.03 17.29 6.49
CA ALA A 8 -13.39 16.91 5.12
C ALA A 8 -12.85 15.51 4.77
N PHE A 9 -11.58 15.24 5.08
CA PHE A 9 -10.94 13.95 4.87
C PHE A 9 -11.65 12.83 5.66
N SER A 10 -11.96 13.05 6.95
CA SER A 10 -12.63 12.06 7.79
C SER A 10 -14.01 11.68 7.26
N LYS A 11 -14.79 12.65 6.75
CA LYS A 11 -16.10 12.39 6.10
C LYS A 11 -15.97 11.53 4.84
N HIS A 12 -14.86 11.60 4.13
CA HIS A 12 -14.65 10.86 2.90
C HIS A 12 -14.04 9.47 3.11
N ILE A 13 -13.41 9.19 4.26
CA ILE A 13 -12.83 7.86 4.59
C ILE A 13 -13.71 7.05 5.56
N GLN A 14 -14.90 7.53 5.91
CA GLN A 14 -15.88 6.74 6.66
C GLN A 14 -16.40 5.58 5.80
N CYS A 15 -15.69 4.46 5.91
CA CYS A 15 -16.02 3.20 5.26
C CYS A 15 -16.75 2.27 6.24
N THR A 16 -17.66 1.46 5.70
CA THR A 16 -18.22 0.34 6.46
C THR A 16 -17.14 -0.70 6.78
N ARG A 17 -17.45 -1.60 7.72
CA ARG A 17 -16.66 -2.77 8.10
C ARG A 17 -16.26 -3.59 6.86
N GLU A 18 -17.23 -3.85 5.99
CA GLU A 18 -17.09 -4.65 4.78
C GLU A 18 -16.19 -3.94 3.76
N ALA A 19 -16.41 -2.63 3.55
CA ALA A 19 -15.58 -1.83 2.67
C ALA A 19 -14.10 -1.79 3.10
N LYS A 20 -13.84 -1.79 4.41
CA LYS A 20 -12.48 -1.92 4.95
C LYS A 20 -11.90 -3.31 4.70
N GLN A 21 -12.70 -4.36 4.86
CA GLN A 21 -12.24 -5.74 4.59
C GLN A 21 -11.83 -5.94 3.13
N ASP A 22 -12.52 -5.32 2.18
CA ASP A 22 -12.15 -5.39 0.76
C ASP A 22 -10.78 -4.77 0.46
N CYS A 23 -10.34 -3.78 1.26
CA CYS A 23 -9.03 -3.16 1.12
C CYS A 23 -7.88 -4.04 1.66
N LEU A 24 -8.16 -5.10 2.42
CA LEU A 24 -7.14 -5.97 3.01
C LEU A 24 -6.35 -6.73 1.94
N PHE A 25 -6.96 -7.02 0.79
CA PHE A 25 -6.24 -7.61 -0.34
C PHE A 25 -5.15 -6.68 -0.86
N THR A 26 -5.43 -5.38 -0.97
CA THR A 26 -4.44 -4.36 -1.35
C THR A 26 -3.30 -4.26 -0.33
N VAL A 27 -3.61 -4.36 0.98
CA VAL A 27 -2.57 -4.39 2.03
C VAL A 27 -1.62 -5.56 1.82
N ARG A 28 -2.15 -6.77 1.57
CA ARG A 28 -1.31 -7.95 1.28
C ARG A 28 -0.41 -7.73 0.07
N GLN A 29 -0.94 -7.13 -1.00
CA GLN A 29 -0.17 -6.80 -2.21
C GLN A 29 0.94 -5.77 -1.93
N LEU A 30 0.65 -4.75 -1.14
CA LEU A 30 1.66 -3.76 -0.72
C LEU A 30 2.78 -4.40 0.10
N VAL A 31 2.46 -5.30 1.04
CA VAL A 31 3.47 -6.04 1.82
C VAL A 31 4.41 -6.79 0.88
N GLU A 32 3.85 -7.49 -0.09
CA GLU A 32 4.63 -8.25 -1.06
C GLU A 32 5.56 -7.35 -1.90
N LEU A 33 5.03 -6.25 -2.44
CA LEU A 33 5.82 -5.28 -3.21
C LEU A 33 6.90 -4.64 -2.34
N ALA A 34 6.60 -4.33 -1.09
CA ALA A 34 7.55 -3.76 -0.14
C ALA A 34 8.72 -4.71 0.15
N TYR A 35 8.47 -6.02 0.27
CA TYR A 35 9.54 -7.01 0.41
C TYR A 35 10.37 -7.12 -0.87
N ALA A 36 9.75 -7.11 -2.06
CA ALA A 36 10.49 -7.10 -3.32
C ALA A 36 11.39 -5.85 -3.43
N ALA A 37 10.86 -4.68 -3.07
CA ALA A 37 11.61 -3.43 -3.03
C ALA A 37 12.78 -3.48 -2.05
N ARG A 38 12.56 -3.97 -0.82
CA ARG A 38 13.58 -4.02 0.23
C ARG A 38 14.69 -5.03 -0.04
N GLU A 39 14.36 -6.17 -0.66
CA GLU A 39 15.31 -7.26 -0.88
C GLU A 39 16.02 -7.16 -2.24
N GLU A 40 15.32 -6.69 -3.27
CA GLU A 40 15.80 -6.74 -4.66
C GLU A 40 15.79 -5.37 -5.36
N GLY A 41 15.32 -4.32 -4.68
CA GLY A 41 15.28 -2.95 -5.18
C GLY A 41 13.97 -2.57 -5.89
N LEU A 42 13.78 -1.26 -6.10
CA LEU A 42 12.55 -0.70 -6.66
C LEU A 42 12.24 -1.18 -8.09
N LEU A 43 13.26 -1.41 -8.91
CA LEU A 43 13.06 -1.94 -10.27
C LEU A 43 12.47 -3.35 -10.27
N LYS A 44 12.86 -4.18 -9.28
CA LYS A 44 12.28 -5.52 -9.16
C LYS A 44 10.84 -5.46 -8.68
N MET A 45 10.53 -4.57 -7.75
CA MET A 45 9.17 -4.30 -7.32
C MET A 45 8.29 -3.87 -8.50
N ASP A 46 8.77 -2.98 -9.36
CA ASP A 46 8.03 -2.52 -10.55
C ASP A 46 7.73 -3.69 -11.49
N SER A 47 8.75 -4.46 -11.87
CA SER A 47 8.59 -5.65 -12.71
C SER A 47 7.62 -6.68 -12.10
N LEU A 48 7.64 -6.87 -10.78
CA LEU A 48 6.69 -7.75 -10.10
C LEU A 48 5.25 -7.22 -10.20
N ALA A 49 5.07 -5.91 -10.08
CA ALA A 49 3.75 -5.28 -10.15
C ALA A 49 3.08 -5.41 -11.53
N GLU A 50 3.83 -5.69 -12.61
CA GLU A 50 3.29 -5.90 -13.96
C GLU A 50 2.37 -7.13 -14.07
N ASP A 51 2.47 -8.10 -13.17
CA ASP A 51 1.58 -9.26 -13.13
C ASP A 51 0.14 -8.81 -12.81
N THR A 52 -0.69 -8.70 -13.85
CA THR A 52 -2.07 -8.20 -13.73
C THR A 52 -3.01 -9.16 -12.99
N VAL A 53 -2.66 -10.44 -12.91
CA VAL A 53 -3.46 -11.42 -12.15
C VAL A 53 -3.19 -11.24 -10.66
N ARG A 54 -1.92 -11.08 -10.29
CA ARG A 54 -1.49 -10.87 -8.91
C ARG A 54 -1.76 -9.46 -8.41
N PHE A 55 -1.66 -8.47 -9.29
CA PHE A 55 -1.83 -7.04 -9.02
C PHE A 55 -2.88 -6.41 -9.95
N PRO A 56 -4.18 -6.76 -9.84
CA PRO A 56 -5.22 -6.29 -10.75
C PRO A 56 -5.48 -4.77 -10.68
N ASN A 57 -5.16 -4.10 -9.57
CA ASN A 57 -5.42 -2.67 -9.40
C ASN A 57 -4.46 -1.81 -10.27
N PRO A 58 -4.96 -1.05 -11.26
CA PRO A 58 -4.11 -0.22 -12.12
C PRO A 58 -3.37 0.90 -11.37
N LEU A 59 -3.98 1.47 -10.32
CA LEU A 59 -3.35 2.51 -9.52
C LEU A 59 -2.15 1.96 -8.74
N LEU A 60 -2.24 0.72 -8.23
CA LEU A 60 -1.12 0.08 -7.53
C LEU A 60 0.06 -0.15 -8.47
N ARG A 61 -0.20 -0.67 -9.68
CA ARG A 61 0.84 -0.84 -10.70
C ARG A 61 1.45 0.49 -11.12
N GLN A 62 0.62 1.49 -11.38
CA GLN A 62 1.10 2.83 -11.71
C GLN A 62 1.94 3.44 -10.59
N ALA A 63 1.60 3.18 -9.32
CA ALA A 63 2.37 3.64 -8.18
C ALA A 63 3.73 2.93 -8.07
N ALA A 64 3.81 1.63 -8.36
CA ALA A 64 5.06 0.89 -8.41
C ALA A 64 6.01 1.46 -9.47
N HIS A 65 5.50 1.65 -10.68
CA HIS A 65 6.24 2.25 -11.77
C HIS A 65 6.71 3.67 -11.45
N LEU A 66 5.80 4.50 -10.94
CA LEU A 66 6.12 5.88 -10.60
C LEU A 66 7.22 5.99 -9.54
N VAL A 67 7.19 5.14 -8.51
CA VAL A 67 8.19 5.13 -7.44
C VAL A 67 9.55 4.63 -7.93
N ALA A 68 9.57 3.68 -8.86
CA ALA A 68 10.81 3.19 -9.46
C ALA A 68 11.48 4.24 -10.36
N GLU A 69 10.69 5.04 -11.08
CA GLU A 69 11.19 6.00 -12.08
C GLU A 69 11.41 7.42 -11.54
N VAL A 70 10.64 7.84 -10.53
CA VAL A 70 10.61 9.24 -10.08
C VAL A 70 11.12 9.37 -8.65
N SER A 71 12.21 10.12 -8.48
CA SER A 71 12.71 10.47 -7.16
C SER A 71 11.89 11.58 -6.49
N GLY A 72 11.68 11.43 -5.17
CA GLY A 72 11.11 12.43 -4.28
C GLY A 72 9.65 12.20 -3.93
N ALA A 73 9.39 11.77 -2.69
CA ALA A 73 8.07 11.50 -2.13
C ALA A 73 7.00 12.54 -2.48
N ASP A 74 7.31 13.83 -2.39
CA ASP A 74 6.31 14.88 -2.64
C ASP A 74 5.83 14.92 -4.09
N ARG A 75 6.71 14.61 -5.05
CA ARG A 75 6.36 14.55 -6.47
C ARG A 75 5.50 13.32 -6.75
N VAL A 76 5.93 12.17 -6.24
CA VAL A 76 5.20 10.91 -6.34
C VAL A 76 3.82 11.05 -5.73
N ARG A 77 3.73 11.50 -4.46
CA ARG A 77 2.47 11.73 -3.75
C ARG A 77 1.55 12.66 -4.53
N LYS A 78 2.06 13.80 -5.03
CA LYS A 78 1.26 14.74 -5.83
C LYS A 78 0.63 14.06 -7.06
N VAL A 79 1.39 13.26 -7.79
CA VAL A 79 0.90 12.55 -8.98
C VAL A 79 -0.13 11.48 -8.60
N LEU A 80 0.11 10.68 -7.56
CA LEU A 80 -0.82 9.65 -7.10
C LEU A 80 -2.14 10.24 -6.63
N TYR A 81 -2.10 11.33 -5.87
CA TYR A 81 -3.32 12.02 -5.46
C TYR A 81 -4.06 12.66 -6.64
N ASN A 82 -3.34 13.16 -7.65
CA ASN A 82 -3.98 13.62 -8.88
C ASN A 82 -4.71 12.48 -9.60
N TYR A 83 -4.14 11.26 -9.67
CA TYR A 83 -4.85 10.11 -10.23
C TYR A 83 -6.12 9.76 -9.44
N ILE A 84 -6.02 9.74 -8.10
CA ILE A 84 -7.16 9.44 -7.22
C ILE A 84 -8.29 10.45 -7.41
N LEU A 85 -7.95 11.75 -7.42
CA LEU A 85 -8.93 12.83 -7.53
C LEU A 85 -9.52 12.94 -8.94
N ALA A 86 -8.69 12.82 -9.97
CA ALA A 86 -9.14 12.93 -11.36
C ALA A 86 -9.93 11.70 -11.83
N GLY A 87 -9.68 10.52 -11.26
CA GLY A 87 -10.44 9.30 -11.54
C GLY A 87 -11.88 9.30 -11.01
N GLY A 88 -12.24 10.31 -10.21
CA GLY A 88 -13.53 10.43 -9.56
C GLY A 88 -13.64 9.57 -8.30
N ILE A 89 -14.00 10.19 -7.17
CA ILE A 89 -14.27 9.46 -5.92
C ILE A 89 -15.63 8.79 -6.04
N GLN A 90 -15.65 7.55 -6.52
CA GLN A 90 -16.88 6.79 -6.74
C GLN A 90 -17.44 6.16 -5.45
N SER A 91 -16.59 5.91 -4.45
CA SER A 91 -16.99 5.44 -3.13
C SER A 91 -15.92 5.73 -2.07
N PRO A 92 -16.29 5.82 -0.78
CA PRO A 92 -15.32 5.91 0.33
C PRO A 92 -14.30 4.76 0.32
N GLN A 93 -14.74 3.55 -0.03
CA GLN A 93 -13.89 2.36 -0.16
C GLN A 93 -12.79 2.55 -1.22
N LYS A 94 -13.14 3.04 -2.41
CA LYS A 94 -12.15 3.31 -3.47
C LYS A 94 -11.18 4.42 -3.08
N LEU A 95 -11.65 5.44 -2.37
CA LEU A 95 -10.79 6.50 -1.84
C LEU A 95 -9.81 5.94 -0.81
N LEU A 96 -10.30 5.18 0.18
CA LEU A 96 -9.46 4.52 1.18
C LEU A 96 -8.39 3.65 0.50
N ASN A 97 -8.81 2.84 -0.47
CA ASN A 97 -7.89 1.97 -1.21
C ASN A 97 -6.83 2.79 -1.96
N GLY A 98 -7.23 3.90 -2.59
CA GLY A 98 -6.30 4.82 -3.26
C GLY A 98 -5.29 5.44 -2.30
N ILE A 99 -5.73 5.89 -1.12
CA ILE A 99 -4.85 6.48 -0.10
C ILE A 99 -3.85 5.44 0.42
N ILE A 100 -4.30 4.22 0.72
CA ILE A 100 -3.44 3.12 1.17
C ILE A 100 -2.35 2.84 0.14
N ILE A 101 -2.70 2.80 -1.16
CA ILE A 101 -1.74 2.64 -2.24
C ILE A 101 -0.78 3.83 -2.30
N ALA A 102 -1.30 5.05 -2.27
CA ALA A 102 -0.48 6.25 -2.42
C ALA A 102 0.54 6.40 -1.30
N GLU A 103 0.11 6.32 -0.05
CA GLU A 103 0.99 6.53 1.11
C GLU A 103 1.86 5.31 1.37
N GLY A 104 1.37 4.09 1.12
CA GLY A 104 2.18 2.88 1.19
C GLY A 104 3.32 2.88 0.18
N MET A 105 3.04 3.17 -1.09
CA MET A 105 4.06 3.17 -2.14
C MET A 105 5.05 4.33 -1.98
N VAL A 106 4.61 5.50 -1.50
CA VAL A 106 5.53 6.59 -1.17
C VAL A 106 6.49 6.19 -0.04
N ALA A 107 6.00 5.58 1.03
CA ALA A 107 6.85 5.13 2.13
C ALA A 107 7.83 4.03 1.68
N ILE A 108 7.36 3.07 0.85
CA ILE A 108 8.23 2.05 0.24
C ILE A 108 9.32 2.70 -0.62
N GLY A 109 8.96 3.70 -1.43
CA GLY A 109 9.89 4.43 -2.30
C GLY A 109 10.98 5.20 -1.56
N GLU A 110 10.66 5.76 -0.39
CA GLU A 110 11.63 6.43 0.49
C GLU A 110 12.48 5.43 1.31
N GLY A 111 12.22 4.13 1.19
CA GLY A 111 12.95 3.09 1.92
C GLY A 111 12.63 3.07 3.42
N GLU A 112 11.43 3.50 3.80
CA GLU A 112 10.99 3.47 5.20
C GLU A 112 10.94 2.03 5.75
N ASP A 113 11.07 1.92 7.07
CA ASP A 113 11.05 0.60 7.70
C ASP A 113 9.68 -0.10 7.54
N LEU A 114 9.71 -1.41 7.24
CA LEU A 114 8.49 -2.17 6.97
C LEU A 114 7.61 -2.33 8.21
N ASP A 115 8.21 -2.43 9.41
CA ASP A 115 7.43 -2.48 10.65
C ASP A 115 6.77 -1.10 10.89
N TYR A 116 7.43 0.02 10.55
CA TYR A 116 6.77 1.33 10.54
C TYR A 116 5.56 1.38 9.60
N ILE A 117 5.76 0.98 8.33
CA ILE A 117 4.73 1.04 7.29
C ILE A 117 3.52 0.19 7.68
N PHE A 118 3.74 -1.08 8.04
CA PHE A 118 2.66 -2.05 8.17
C PHE A 118 2.12 -2.25 9.59
N THR A 119 2.84 -1.82 10.62
CA THR A 119 2.31 -1.78 11.99
C THR A 119 1.66 -0.44 12.32
N TYR A 120 2.09 0.68 11.73
CA TYR A 120 1.56 2.01 12.13
C TYR A 120 0.92 2.78 10.98
N LEU A 121 1.64 3.03 9.89
CA LEU A 121 1.17 3.92 8.83
C LEU A 121 -0.09 3.39 8.13
N ILE A 122 -0.02 2.20 7.55
CA ILE A 122 -1.14 1.61 6.80
C ILE A 122 -2.34 1.34 7.71
N PRO A 123 -2.20 0.72 8.90
CA PRO A 123 -3.31 0.55 9.83
C PRO A 123 -4.00 1.86 10.24
N SER A 124 -3.28 2.98 10.31
CA SER A 124 -3.86 4.28 10.72
C SER A 124 -5.01 4.73 9.81
N TYR A 125 -5.00 4.38 8.51
CA TYR A 125 -6.07 4.70 7.56
C TYR A 125 -7.35 3.88 7.78
N PHE A 126 -7.25 2.74 8.48
CA PHE A 126 -8.39 1.90 8.81
C PHE A 126 -9.03 2.29 10.16
N GLY A 127 -8.36 3.12 10.96
CA GLY A 127 -8.77 3.45 12.31
C GLY A 127 -8.38 2.38 13.34
N ILE A 128 -8.40 2.77 14.62
CA ILE A 128 -7.86 1.97 15.73
C ILE A 128 -8.52 0.58 15.84
N ASP A 129 -9.82 0.48 15.59
CA ASP A 129 -10.59 -0.77 15.70
C ASP A 129 -10.19 -1.85 14.68
N TYR A 130 -9.55 -1.45 13.59
CA TYR A 130 -9.10 -2.35 12.52
C TYR A 130 -7.60 -2.59 12.51
N HIS A 131 -6.88 -1.96 13.44
CA HIS A 131 -5.43 -2.01 13.49
C HIS A 131 -4.91 -3.45 13.52
N GLU A 132 -5.44 -4.28 14.44
CA GLU A 132 -5.01 -5.66 14.60
C GLU A 132 -5.22 -6.48 13.33
N THR A 133 -6.39 -6.35 12.69
CA THR A 133 -6.70 -7.09 11.45
C THR A 133 -5.74 -6.74 10.31
N VAL A 134 -5.35 -5.48 10.16
CA VAL A 134 -4.39 -5.05 9.14
C VAL A 134 -2.99 -5.55 9.48
N HIS A 135 -2.59 -5.42 10.75
CA HIS A 135 -1.28 -5.86 11.23
C HIS A 135 -1.09 -7.38 11.09
N GLU A 136 -2.14 -8.18 11.34
CA GLU A 136 -2.11 -9.63 11.18
C GLU A 136 -1.77 -10.06 9.75
N ILE A 137 -2.17 -9.30 8.73
CA ILE A 137 -1.82 -9.58 7.32
C ILE A 137 -0.31 -9.51 7.14
N TYR A 138 0.32 -8.48 7.69
CA TYR A 138 1.76 -8.30 7.64
C TYR A 138 2.49 -9.40 8.42
N LEU A 139 2.05 -9.70 9.65
CA LEU A 139 2.66 -10.75 10.48
C LEU A 139 2.56 -12.13 9.82
N ARG A 140 1.40 -12.45 9.25
CA ARG A 140 1.21 -13.72 8.52
C ARG A 140 2.14 -13.81 7.32
N TYR A 141 2.20 -12.77 6.50
CA TYR A 141 3.09 -12.75 5.34
C TYR A 141 4.57 -12.86 5.74
N LYS A 142 4.98 -12.13 6.78
CA LYS A 142 6.33 -12.18 7.36
C LYS A 142 6.68 -13.61 7.78
N LYS A 143 5.81 -14.28 8.53
CA LYS A 143 5.98 -15.68 8.96
C LYS A 143 6.08 -16.64 7.79
N GLU A 144 5.15 -16.59 6.84
CA GLU A 144 5.14 -17.43 5.63
C GLU A 144 6.43 -17.27 4.83
N ARG A 145 6.91 -16.03 4.66
CA ARG A 145 8.14 -15.74 3.91
C ARG A 145 9.39 -16.27 4.62
N PHE A 146 9.50 -16.11 5.94
CA PHE A 146 10.64 -16.62 6.70
C PHE A 146 10.68 -18.16 6.73
N ALA A 147 9.53 -18.82 6.90
CA ALA A 147 9.44 -20.28 6.84
C ALA A 147 9.86 -20.84 5.48
N ASN A 148 9.49 -20.14 4.38
CA ASN A 148 9.88 -20.53 3.03
C ASN A 148 11.37 -20.32 2.73
N ARG A 149 12.05 -19.41 3.44
CA ARG A 149 13.50 -19.21 3.32
C ARG A 149 14.27 -20.31 4.02
N SER A 150 13.91 -20.66 5.26
CA SER A 150 14.55 -21.75 5.99
C SER A 150 14.45 -23.09 5.26
N ALA A 151 13.31 -23.37 4.61
CA ALA A 151 13.15 -24.60 3.82
C ALA A 151 14.02 -24.65 2.55
N LYS A 152 14.34 -23.49 1.96
CA LYS A 152 15.21 -23.41 0.77
C LYS A 152 16.70 -23.55 1.09
N ASP A 153 17.11 -23.16 2.30
CA ASP A 153 18.49 -23.29 2.75
C ASP A 153 18.83 -24.74 3.22
N GLU A 154 17.81 -25.58 3.43
CA GLU A 154 17.93 -27.00 3.81
C GLU A 154 17.82 -27.99 2.63
N SER A 155 17.58 -27.49 1.41
CA SER A 155 17.44 -28.30 0.17
C SER A 155 18.62 -28.13 -0.77
#